data_AF-G7KLI5-F1
#
_entry.id   AF-G7KLI5-F1
#
_cell.length_a   1.000
_cell.length_b   1.000
_cell.length_c   1.000
_cell.angle_alpha   90.00
_cell.angle_beta   90.00
_cell.angle_gamma   90.00
#
_symmetry.space_group_name_H-M   'P 1'
#
loop_
_entity.id
_entity.type
_entity.pdbx_description
1 polymer ?
#
loop_
_entity_poly.entity_id
_entity_poly.type
_entity_poly.pdbx_seq_one_letter_code
_entity_poly.pdbx_strand_id
1 'polypeptide(L)'
;MTYEIRKVANEKLEELIDLHIGDDDLKNMCLIEIEMLLKENGLSLIDFKSMPRPNAADMPNFKNKLIVDDLNYNKDELEKAHADMLLMLTDEQRCVHDKIMESVCSDDGGFFFLYGTMVLEKPLYGKHCQLLLDRRGG
;
A
#
# COMPACT_ATOMS: atom_id res chain seq x y z
N MET A 1 27.85 29.12 -42.41
CA MET A 1 26.51 28.75 -41.91
C MET A 1 26.33 27.24 -41.76
N THR A 2 26.66 26.43 -42.77
CA THR A 2 26.61 24.95 -42.68
C THR A 2 27.57 24.34 -41.65
N TYR A 3 28.77 24.92 -41.47
CA TYR A 3 29.73 24.49 -40.44
C TYR A 3 29.20 24.67 -39.02
N GLU A 4 28.66 25.85 -38.71
CA GLU A 4 28.10 26.15 -37.39
C GLU A 4 26.89 25.27 -37.06
N ILE A 5 26.01 25.02 -38.03
CA ILE A 5 24.88 24.09 -37.86
C ILE A 5 25.39 22.68 -37.56
N ARG A 6 26.44 22.22 -38.27
CA ARG A 6 27.02 20.88 -38.05
C ARG A 6 27.76 20.78 -36.71
N LYS A 7 28.42 21.85 -36.28
CA LYS A 7 29.11 21.92 -34.98
C LYS A 7 28.11 21.83 -33.83
N VAL A 8 27.06 22.66 -33.87
CA VAL A 8 25.99 22.65 -32.86
C VAL A 8 25.24 21.32 -32.86
N ALA A 9 25.01 20.71 -34.03
CA ALA A 9 24.39 19.39 -34.12
C ALA A 9 25.26 18.29 -33.50
N ASN A 10 26.59 18.34 -33.68
CA ASN A 10 27.51 17.37 -33.09
C ASN A 10 27.67 17.59 -31.57
N GLU A 11 27.76 18.83 -31.10
CA GLU A 11 27.79 19.13 -29.65
C GLU A 11 26.51 18.66 -28.96
N LYS A 12 25.34 18.88 -29.57
CA LYS A 12 24.06 18.34 -29.08
C LYS A 12 23.96 16.82 -29.18
N LEU A 13 24.60 16.21 -30.17
CA LEU A 13 24.64 14.76 -30.34
C LEU A 13 25.54 14.11 -29.27
N GLU A 14 26.63 14.77 -28.88
CA GLU A 14 27.48 14.36 -27.76
C GLU A 14 26.76 14.52 -26.41
N GLU A 15 25.99 15.60 -26.19
CA GLU A 15 25.11 15.72 -25.01
C GLU A 15 24.00 14.65 -24.95
N LEU A 16 23.48 14.21 -26.11
CA LEU A 16 22.49 13.14 -26.19
C LEU A 16 23.07 11.74 -25.91
N ILE A 17 24.37 11.55 -26.14
CA ILE A 17 25.07 10.30 -25.83
C ILE A 17 25.28 10.16 -24.30
N ASP A 18 25.34 11.28 -23.58
CA ASP A 18 25.43 11.33 -22.11
C ASP A 18 24.08 11.04 -21.41
N LEU A 19 22.99 10.90 -22.19
CA LEU A 19 21.67 10.45 -21.71
C LEU A 19 21.48 8.92 -21.79
N HIS A 20 22.49 8.18 -22.24
CA HIS A 20 22.43 6.72 -22.27
C HIS A 20 22.67 6.17 -20.85
N ILE A 21 21.58 5.82 -20.16
CA ILE A 21 21.65 5.05 -18.91
C ILE A 21 22.46 3.78 -19.20
N GLY A 22 23.58 3.60 -18.49
CA GLY A 22 24.40 2.41 -18.66
C GLY A 22 23.62 1.14 -18.31
N ASP A 23 23.96 0.02 -18.94
CA ASP A 23 23.28 -1.27 -18.69
C ASP A 23 23.29 -1.64 -17.19
N ASP A 24 24.36 -1.29 -16.47
CA ASP A 24 24.48 -1.51 -15.03
C ASP A 24 23.52 -0.62 -14.21
N ASP A 25 23.37 0.65 -14.59
CA ASP A 25 22.43 1.58 -13.96
C ASP A 25 20.98 1.16 -14.25
N LEU A 26 20.70 0.76 -15.49
CA LEU A 26 19.39 0.24 -15.88
C LEU A 26 19.05 -1.03 -15.10
N LYS A 27 20.01 -1.95 -14.96
CA LYS A 27 19.85 -3.16 -14.17
C LYS A 27 19.63 -2.84 -12.69
N ASN A 28 20.36 -1.88 -12.14
CA ASN A 28 20.20 -1.45 -10.76
C ASN A 28 18.80 -0.85 -10.52
N MET A 29 18.33 0.03 -11.41
CA MET A 29 16.98 0.61 -11.37
C MET A 29 15.90 -0.47 -11.43
N CYS A 30 16.04 -1.45 -12.33
CA CYS A 30 15.13 -2.60 -12.41
C CYS A 30 15.12 -3.43 -11.12
N LEU A 31 16.27 -3.67 -10.50
CA LEU A 31 16.35 -4.43 -9.25
C LEU A 31 15.72 -3.68 -8.07
N ILE A 32 15.84 -2.35 -8.03
CA ILE A 32 15.18 -1.51 -7.04
C ILE A 32 13.66 -1.63 -7.18
N GLU A 33 13.13 -1.52 -8.40
CA GLU A 33 11.70 -1.65 -8.66
C GLU A 33 11.17 -3.03 -8.25
N ILE A 34 11.90 -4.10 -8.56
CA ILE A 34 11.53 -5.46 -8.13
C ILE A 34 11.55 -5.58 -6.60
N GLU A 35 12.57 -5.04 -5.92
CA GLU A 35 12.64 -5.03 -4.46
C GLU A 35 11.44 -4.29 -3.84
N MET A 36 11.00 -3.19 -4.45
CA MET A 36 9.83 -2.43 -4.00
C MET A 36 8.54 -3.26 -4.10
N LEU A 37 8.32 -3.91 -5.24
CA LEU A 37 7.15 -4.79 -5.46
C LEU A 37 7.14 -5.99 -4.51
N LEU A 38 8.30 -6.60 -4.26
CA LEU A 38 8.41 -7.71 -3.31
C LEU A 38 8.10 -7.25 -1.89
N LYS A 39 8.61 -6.08 -1.47
CA LYS A 39 8.34 -5.54 -0.13
C LYS A 39 6.88 -5.20 0.10
N GLU A 40 6.15 -4.74 -0.92
CA GLU A 40 4.69 -4.57 -0.83
C GLU A 40 3.97 -5.90 -0.54
N ASN A 41 4.56 -7.03 -0.91
CA ASN A 41 4.05 -8.38 -0.67
C ASN A 41 4.70 -9.09 0.54
N GLY A 42 5.50 -8.38 1.34
CA GLY A 42 6.18 -8.94 2.51
C GLY A 42 7.36 -9.85 2.19
N LEU A 43 7.89 -9.79 0.97
CA LEU A 43 9.07 -10.52 0.51
C LEU A 43 10.24 -9.56 0.23
N SER A 44 11.44 -10.10 0.03
CA SER A 44 12.62 -9.34 -0.42
C SER A 44 13.41 -10.17 -1.44
N LEU A 45 14.23 -9.50 -2.28
CA LEU A 45 15.19 -10.18 -3.15
C LEU A 45 16.18 -11.08 -2.37
N ILE A 46 16.36 -10.82 -1.06
CA ILE A 46 17.17 -11.68 -0.19
C ILE A 46 16.58 -13.11 -0.09
N ASP A 47 15.26 -13.26 -0.23
CA ASP A 47 14.59 -14.56 -0.17
C ASP A 47 14.86 -15.40 -1.43
N PHE A 48 15.34 -14.76 -2.51
CA PHE A 48 15.67 -15.39 -3.79
C PHE A 48 17.19 -15.47 -3.97
N LYS A 49 17.79 -16.57 -3.49
CA LYS A 49 19.27 -16.77 -3.46
C LYS A 49 20.01 -16.58 -4.79
N SER A 50 19.33 -16.74 -5.93
CA SER A 50 19.91 -16.60 -7.27
C SER A 50 19.84 -15.18 -7.84
N MET A 51 19.12 -14.26 -7.19
CA MET A 51 18.89 -12.92 -7.73
C MET A 51 20.02 -11.95 -7.33
N PRO A 52 20.52 -11.12 -8.26
CA PRO A 52 21.45 -10.05 -7.94
C PRO A 52 20.78 -8.99 -7.07
N ARG A 53 21.58 -8.29 -6.24
CA ARG A 53 21.08 -7.27 -5.32
C ARG A 53 21.24 -5.88 -5.92
N PRO A 54 20.28 -4.97 -5.68
CA PRO A 54 20.43 -3.56 -6.01
C PRO A 54 21.50 -2.91 -5.12
N ASN A 55 22.06 -1.80 -5.61
CA ASN A 55 22.95 -0.95 -4.85
C ASN A 55 22.20 -0.30 -3.70
N ALA A 56 22.69 -0.49 -2.48
CA ALA A 56 22.06 0.05 -1.28
C ALA A 56 22.05 1.58 -1.23
N ALA A 57 23.01 2.25 -1.90
CA ALA A 57 23.08 3.71 -1.95
C ALA A 57 21.92 4.34 -2.73
N ASP A 58 21.41 3.62 -3.72
CA ASP A 58 20.34 4.07 -4.61
C ASP A 58 18.96 3.58 -4.12
N MET A 59 18.93 2.84 -3.02
CA MET A 59 17.70 2.28 -2.46
C MET A 59 16.84 3.40 -1.88
N PRO A 60 15.60 3.60 -2.37
CA PRO A 60 14.69 4.54 -1.76
C PRO A 60 14.34 4.08 -0.34
N ASN A 61 14.14 5.03 0.56
CA ASN A 61 13.59 4.75 1.88
C ASN A 61 12.20 4.14 1.73
N PHE A 62 12.12 2.82 1.88
CA PHE A 62 10.86 2.10 1.85
C PHE A 62 10.02 2.51 3.07
N LYS A 63 9.03 3.37 2.84
CA LYS A 63 7.94 3.54 3.79
C LYS A 63 6.93 2.44 3.52
N ASN A 64 6.66 1.63 4.54
CA ASN A 64 5.63 0.60 4.45
C ASN A 64 4.31 1.27 4.04
N LYS A 65 3.88 1.02 2.82
CA LYS A 65 2.67 1.59 2.24
C LYS A 65 1.44 1.32 3.09
N LEU A 66 1.36 0.14 3.71
CA LEU A 66 0.28 -0.20 4.65
C LEU A 66 0.25 0.77 5.84
N ILE A 67 1.41 1.10 6.41
CA ILE A 67 1.50 2.07 7.52
C ILE A 67 1.17 3.47 7.02
N VAL A 68 1.61 3.84 5.82
CA VAL A 68 1.30 5.17 5.25
C VAL A 68 -0.19 5.30 4.98
N ASP A 69 -0.83 4.27 4.44
CA ASP A 69 -2.26 4.22 4.16
C ASP A 69 -3.07 4.20 5.48
N ASP A 70 -2.62 3.44 6.49
CA ASP A 70 -3.20 3.43 7.84
C ASP A 70 -3.05 4.78 8.56
N LEU A 71 -2.04 5.59 8.20
CA LEU A 71 -1.84 6.92 8.78
C LEU A 71 -2.54 8.04 8.00
N ASN A 72 -2.79 7.83 6.70
CA ASN A 72 -3.35 8.84 5.78
C ASN A 72 -4.81 8.54 5.37
N TYR A 73 -5.51 7.62 6.03
CA TYR A 73 -6.90 7.36 5.69
C TYR A 73 -7.77 8.62 5.88
N ASN A 74 -8.66 8.86 4.92
CA ASN A 74 -9.58 9.99 4.96
C ASN A 74 -10.73 9.70 5.93
N LYS A 75 -10.77 10.43 7.05
CA LYS A 75 -11.80 10.26 8.08
C LYS A 75 -13.20 10.62 7.58
N ASP A 76 -13.31 11.63 6.72
CA ASP A 76 -14.60 12.10 6.20
C ASP A 76 -15.20 11.06 5.23
N GLU A 77 -14.35 10.46 4.39
CA GLU A 77 -14.77 9.34 3.52
C GLU A 77 -15.16 8.11 4.33
N LEU A 78 -14.42 7.81 5.41
CA LEU A 78 -14.74 6.69 6.29
C LEU A 78 -16.06 6.91 7.03
N GLU A 79 -16.31 8.12 7.53
CA GLU A 79 -17.56 8.47 8.20
C GLU A 79 -18.76 8.37 7.24
N LYS A 80 -18.60 8.85 6.00
CA LYS A 80 -19.62 8.71 4.97
C LYS A 80 -19.91 7.25 4.63
N ALA A 81 -18.87 6.45 4.39
CA ALA A 81 -19.02 5.04 4.10
C ALA A 81 -19.67 4.28 5.28
N HIS A 82 -19.34 4.66 6.51
CA HIS A 82 -19.97 4.11 7.71
C HIS A 82 -21.47 4.47 7.78
N ALA A 83 -21.84 5.72 7.52
CA ALA A 83 -23.24 6.14 7.47
C ALA A 83 -24.04 5.38 6.39
N ASP A 84 -23.48 5.24 5.19
CA ASP A 84 -24.10 4.49 4.10
C ASP A 84 -24.29 3.01 4.48
N MET A 85 -23.27 2.40 5.11
CA MET A 85 -23.33 1.01 5.57
C MET A 85 -24.38 0.80 6.66
N LEU A 86 -24.53 1.74 7.61
CA LEU A 86 -25.57 1.69 8.65
C LEU A 86 -27.00 1.71 8.09
N LEU A 87 -27.20 2.35 6.93
CA LEU A 87 -28.49 2.37 6.24
C LEU A 87 -28.79 1.04 5.52
N MET A 88 -27.75 0.27 5.19
CA MET A 88 -27.86 -1.02 4.50
C MET A 88 -27.95 -2.23 5.45
N LEU A 89 -27.78 -2.03 6.76
CA LEU A 89 -27.88 -3.12 7.74
C LEU A 89 -29.30 -3.66 7.83
N THR A 90 -29.43 -4.98 7.95
CA THR A 90 -30.70 -5.60 8.37
C THR A 90 -30.95 -5.34 9.85
N ASP A 91 -32.19 -5.51 10.30
CA ASP A 91 -32.56 -5.32 11.71
C ASP A 91 -31.72 -6.19 12.65
N GLU A 92 -31.39 -7.43 12.25
CA GLU A 92 -30.54 -8.32 13.04
C GLU A 92 -29.09 -7.82 13.10
N GLN A 93 -28.53 -7.39 11.98
CA GLN A 93 -27.16 -6.87 11.93
C GLN A 93 -27.04 -5.56 12.71
N ARG A 94 -28.06 -4.70 12.64
CA ARG A 94 -28.14 -3.45 13.38
C ARG A 94 -28.20 -3.68 14.88
N CYS A 95 -28.99 -4.66 15.33
CA CYS A 95 -29.04 -5.05 16.74
C CYS A 95 -27.66 -5.50 17.27
N VAL A 96 -26.91 -6.29 16.50
CA VAL A 96 -25.56 -6.71 16.90
C VAL A 96 -24.57 -5.54 16.88
N HIS A 97 -24.63 -4.70 15.85
CA HIS A 97 -23.82 -3.47 15.75
C HIS A 97 -24.02 -2.58 16.98
N ASP A 98 -25.26 -2.28 17.34
CA ASP A 98 -25.58 -1.35 18.45
C ASP A 98 -25.05 -1.89 19.78
N LYS A 99 -25.14 -3.22 20.00
CA LYS A 99 -24.59 -3.88 21.19
C LYS A 99 -23.06 -3.81 21.27
N ILE A 100 -22.38 -3.92 20.13
CA ILE A 100 -20.92 -3.76 20.07
C ILE A 100 -20.54 -2.31 20.36
N MET A 101 -21.26 -1.35 19.76
CA MET A 101 -21.01 0.07 19.97
C MET A 101 -21.26 0.49 21.42
N GLU A 102 -22.27 -0.07 22.09
CA GLU A 102 -22.53 0.16 23.51
C GLU A 102 -21.37 -0.34 24.39
N SER A 103 -20.86 -1.54 24.12
CA SER A 103 -19.68 -2.11 24.81
C SER A 103 -18.43 -1.25 24.61
N VAL A 104 -18.18 -0.77 23.39
CA VAL A 104 -17.05 0.14 23.08
C VAL A 104 -17.21 1.48 23.81
N CYS A 105 -18.39 2.08 23.80
CA CYS A 105 -18.67 3.35 24.47
C CYS A 105 -18.58 3.24 26.01
N SER A 106 -18.88 2.08 26.55
CA SER A 106 -18.88 1.82 27.99
C SER A 106 -17.51 1.37 28.52
N ASP A 107 -16.51 1.22 27.64
CA ASP A 107 -15.21 0.58 27.92
C ASP A 107 -15.35 -0.80 28.58
N ASP A 108 -16.51 -1.43 28.35
CA ASP A 108 -16.87 -2.75 28.85
C ASP A 108 -16.35 -3.74 27.79
N GLY A 109 -15.05 -4.02 27.85
CA GLY A 109 -14.37 -4.89 26.88
C GLY A 109 -15.16 -6.19 26.62
N GLY A 110 -15.15 -6.67 25.39
CA GLY A 110 -15.97 -7.82 25.01
C GLY A 110 -15.44 -8.54 23.78
N PHE A 111 -15.69 -9.84 23.70
CA PHE A 111 -15.31 -10.66 22.55
C PHE A 111 -16.55 -11.03 21.72
N PHE A 112 -16.56 -10.62 20.45
CA PHE A 112 -17.68 -10.85 19.54
C PHE A 112 -17.23 -11.71 18.35
N PHE A 113 -17.90 -12.84 18.12
CA PHE A 113 -17.75 -13.62 16.90
C PHE A 113 -18.89 -13.25 15.94
N LEU A 114 -18.54 -12.64 14.82
CA LEU A 114 -19.49 -12.30 13.75
C LEU A 114 -19.34 -13.27 12.59
N TYR A 115 -20.46 -13.85 12.14
CA TYR A 115 -20.52 -14.67 10.95
C TYR A 115 -21.54 -14.06 10.00
N GLY A 116 -21.12 -13.61 8.81
CA GLY A 116 -22.02 -12.92 7.88
C GLY A 116 -21.54 -12.94 6.43
N THR A 117 -22.50 -12.99 5.51
CA THR A 117 -22.28 -12.81 4.07
C THR A 117 -22.44 -11.32 3.75
N MET A 118 -21.34 -10.64 3.44
CA MET A 118 -21.34 -9.22 3.06
C MET A 118 -21.76 -9.09 1.59
N VAL A 119 -22.93 -8.50 1.32
CA VAL A 119 -23.32 -8.11 -0.05
C VAL A 119 -22.75 -6.73 -0.31
N LEU A 120 -21.49 -6.68 -0.72
CA LEU A 120 -20.90 -5.52 -1.38
C LEU A 120 -20.38 -5.99 -2.73
N GLU A 121 -20.80 -5.33 -3.81
CA GLU A 121 -20.19 -5.45 -5.13
C GLU A 121 -18.77 -4.87 -5.11
N LYS A 122 -17.85 -5.50 -4.37
CA LYS A 122 -16.41 -5.33 -4.56
C LYS A 122 -15.75 -6.68 -4.27
N PRO A 123 -14.97 -7.25 -5.21
CA PRO A 123 -14.21 -8.46 -4.96
C PRO A 123 -12.98 -8.09 -4.13
N LEU A 124 -13.17 -7.74 -2.85
CA LEU A 124 -12.09 -7.77 -1.89
C LEU A 124 -11.94 -9.21 -1.43
N TYR A 125 -11.00 -9.88 -2.09
CA TYR A 125 -10.54 -11.23 -1.78
C TYR A 125 -10.39 -11.41 -0.26
N GLY A 126 -10.92 -12.53 0.21
CA GLY A 126 -11.23 -12.77 1.61
C GLY A 126 -10.09 -12.48 2.56
N LYS A 127 -10.46 -11.83 3.68
CA LYS A 127 -9.76 -12.02 4.94
C LYS A 127 -10.76 -12.46 6.00
N HIS A 128 -10.34 -13.57 6.58
CA HIS A 128 -10.83 -14.29 7.73
C HIS A 128 -11.14 -13.35 8.91
N CYS A 129 -12.12 -13.74 9.73
CA CYS A 129 -12.50 -13.04 10.95
C CYS A 129 -11.29 -12.75 11.85
N GLN A 130 -11.08 -11.50 12.25
CA GLN A 130 -10.57 -11.16 13.58
C GLN A 130 -10.83 -9.67 13.88
N LEU A 131 -11.89 -9.37 14.64
CA LEU A 131 -11.95 -8.12 15.41
C LEU A 131 -11.48 -8.47 16.83
N LEU A 132 -10.22 -8.15 17.13
CA LEU A 132 -9.67 -8.15 18.49
C LEU A 132 -9.81 -6.72 19.03
N LEU A 133 -10.83 -6.48 19.84
CA LEU A 133 -10.85 -5.32 20.74
C LEU A 133 -10.30 -5.78 22.10
N ASP A 134 -8.98 -5.92 22.20
CA ASP A 134 -8.28 -6.03 23.49
C ASP A 134 -7.60 -4.68 23.76
N ARG A 135 -8.28 -3.76 24.45
CA ARG A 135 -7.55 -2.79 25.28
C ARG A 135 -7.36 -3.44 26.63
N ARG A 136 -6.28 -4.19 26.76
CA ARG A 136 -5.77 -4.55 28.08
C ARG A 136 -5.36 -3.26 28.77
N GLY A 137 -6.22 -2.80 29.69
CA GLY A 137 -5.84 -1.80 30.68
C GLY A 137 -4.66 -2.31 31.50
N GLY A 138 -3.61 -1.50 31.54
CA GLY A 138 -2.37 -1.68 32.29
C GLY A 138 -1.46 -0.50 32.04
#